data_AF-A0A963DUC3-F1
#
_entry.id   AF-A0A963DUC3-F1
#
_cell.length_a   1.000
_cell.length_b   1.000
_cell.length_c   1.000
_cell.angle_alpha   90.00
_cell.angle_beta   90.00
_cell.angle_gamma   90.00
#
_symmetry.space_group_name_H-M   'P 1'
#
loop_
_entity.id
_entity.type
_entity.pdbx_description
1 polymer ?
#
loop_
_entity_poly.entity_id
_entity_poly.type
_entity_poly.pdbx_seq_one_letter_code
_entity_poly.pdbx_strand_id
1 'polypeptide(L)'
;EPAGNSSPLDTPPFPEKFLLEALEKSADDAGWAHLGTFGSFLQKIQPDFDSRLYGYKKLSDLVRAKSDLFETQERKSPGGSGAVLYIRSKVKRD
;
A
#
# COMPACT_ATOMS: atom_id res chain seq x y z
N GLU A 1 2.94 -5.22 16.84
CA GLU A 1 4.38 -4.95 16.97
C GLU A 1 5.09 -5.26 15.65
N PRO A 2 5.90 -4.36 15.09
CA PRO A 2 6.75 -4.69 13.93
C PRO A 2 7.86 -5.66 14.38
N ALA A 3 8.00 -6.77 13.66
CA ALA A 3 8.92 -7.84 14.00
C ALA A 3 10.33 -7.60 13.43
N GLY A 4 11.34 -7.56 14.30
CA GLY A 4 12.69 -8.08 14.03
C GLY A 4 13.73 -7.16 13.35
N ASN A 5 14.66 -6.66 14.17
CA ASN A 5 16.12 -6.66 13.94
C ASN A 5 16.81 -5.86 12.81
N SER A 6 16.19 -4.90 12.13
CA SER A 6 16.95 -3.98 11.26
C SER A 6 17.35 -2.72 12.02
N SER A 7 18.65 -2.46 12.14
CA SER A 7 19.19 -1.20 12.66
C SER A 7 18.54 -0.01 11.91
N PRO A 8 18.12 1.07 12.59
CA PRO A 8 17.40 2.19 11.98
C PRO A 8 18.21 3.00 10.94
N LEU A 9 19.47 2.64 10.69
CA LEU A 9 20.39 3.29 9.77
C LEU A 9 20.40 2.68 8.35
N ASP A 10 19.86 1.47 8.16
CA ASP A 10 19.88 0.74 6.86
C ASP A 10 18.50 0.63 6.19
N THR A 11 17.43 1.18 6.80
CA THR A 11 16.12 1.17 6.16
C THR A 11 16.13 2.17 5.00
N PRO A 12 15.87 1.74 3.75
CA PRO A 12 15.78 2.67 2.63
C PRO A 12 14.69 3.72 2.90
N PRO A 13 14.82 4.94 2.35
CA PRO A 13 13.78 5.95 2.49
C PRO A 13 12.46 5.40 1.95
N PHE A 14 11.38 5.64 2.69
CA PHE A 14 10.07 5.14 2.32
C PHE A 14 9.65 5.73 0.96
N PRO A 15 9.32 4.90 -0.06
CA PRO A 15 9.14 5.35 -1.44
C PRO A 15 7.74 5.92 -1.67
N GLU A 16 7.38 6.95 -0.89
CA GLU A 16 6.06 7.59 -0.91
C GLU A 16 5.61 7.98 -2.31
N LYS A 17 6.52 8.58 -3.08
CA LYS A 17 6.28 9.04 -4.45
C LYS A 17 5.81 7.92 -5.37
N PHE A 18 6.51 6.79 -5.36
CA PHE A 18 6.17 5.65 -6.21
C PHE A 18 4.91 4.93 -5.74
N LEU A 19 4.68 4.89 -4.42
CA LEU A 19 3.45 4.34 -3.86
C LEU A 19 2.23 5.18 -4.26
N LEU A 20 2.32 6.51 -4.21
CA LEU A 20 1.24 7.38 -4.66
C LEU A 20 1.02 7.26 -6.17
N GLU A 21 2.09 7.22 -6.97
CA GLU A 21 1.95 7.01 -8.42
C GLU A 21 1.30 5.67 -8.77
N ALA A 22 1.74 4.58 -8.14
CA ALA A 22 1.15 3.26 -8.34
C ALA A 22 -0.33 3.24 -7.92
N LEU A 23 -0.68 3.98 -6.87
CA LEU A 23 -2.05 4.09 -6.38
C LEU A 23 -2.93 4.87 -7.36
N GLU A 24 -2.45 6.01 -7.87
CA GLU A 24 -3.15 6.81 -8.88
C GLU A 24 -3.38 6.01 -10.17
N LYS A 25 -2.41 5.21 -10.61
CA LYS A 25 -2.54 4.37 -11.81
C LYS A 25 -3.43 3.14 -11.61
N SER A 26 -3.67 2.73 -10.37
CA SER A 26 -4.50 1.57 -10.04
C SER A 26 -5.87 1.93 -9.48
N ALA A 27 -6.13 3.21 -9.25
CA ALA A 27 -7.41 3.71 -8.77
C ALA A 27 -8.44 3.72 -9.89
N ASP A 28 -9.65 3.28 -9.57
CA ASP A 28 -10.82 3.40 -10.42
C ASP A 28 -11.36 4.85 -10.41
N ASP A 29 -12.43 5.11 -11.18
CA ASP A 29 -13.09 6.43 -11.30
C ASP A 29 -13.50 7.04 -9.94
N ALA A 30 -13.85 6.19 -8.97
CA ALA A 30 -14.18 6.61 -7.60
C ALA A 30 -12.93 6.97 -6.74
N GLY A 31 -11.73 6.92 -7.30
CA GLY A 31 -10.45 7.16 -6.60
C GLY A 31 -10.02 6.04 -5.67
N TRP A 32 -10.62 4.85 -5.77
CA TRP A 32 -10.27 3.67 -4.97
C TRP A 32 -9.55 2.65 -5.83
N ALA A 33 -8.46 2.08 -5.32
CA ALA A 33 -7.73 0.99 -5.95
C ALA A 33 -7.90 -0.29 -5.15
N HIS A 34 -8.05 -1.41 -5.84
CA HIS A 34 -7.95 -2.73 -5.22
C HIS A 34 -6.50 -3.01 -4.78
N LEU A 35 -6.27 -3.49 -3.55
CA LEU A 35 -4.92 -3.77 -3.02
C LEU A 35 -4.09 -4.69 -3.94
N GLY A 36 -4.70 -5.72 -4.53
CA GLY A 36 -3.99 -6.63 -5.44
C GLY A 36 -3.57 -5.94 -6.75
N THR A 37 -4.41 -5.05 -7.28
CA THR A 37 -4.11 -4.26 -8.47
C THR A 37 -3.01 -3.25 -8.17
N PHE A 38 -3.13 -2.55 -7.05
CA PHE A 38 -2.11 -1.63 -6.54
C PHE A 38 -0.75 -2.30 -6.38
N GLY A 39 -0.68 -3.47 -5.72
CA GLY A 39 0.56 -4.23 -5.56
C GLY A 39 1.18 -4.64 -6.91
N SER A 40 0.34 -5.00 -7.88
CA SER A 40 0.80 -5.35 -9.24
C SER A 40 1.40 -4.15 -9.99
N PHE A 41 0.80 -2.96 -9.85
CA PHE A 41 1.36 -1.73 -10.42
C PHE A 41 2.62 -1.27 -9.69
N LEU A 42 2.65 -1.40 -8.36
CA LEU A 42 3.81 -1.06 -7.55
C LEU A 42 5.04 -1.87 -7.97
N GLN A 43 4.89 -3.18 -8.17
CA GLN A 43 5.98 -4.03 -8.66
C GLN A 43 6.45 -3.68 -10.08
N LYS A 44 5.59 -3.09 -10.92
CA LYS A 44 5.99 -2.60 -12.25
C LYS A 44 6.82 -1.32 -12.19
N ILE A 45 6.53 -0.43 -11.24
CA ILE A 45 7.18 0.89 -11.12
C ILE A 45 8.42 0.81 -10.20
N GLN A 46 8.34 -0.02 -9.16
CA GLN A 46 9.40 -0.28 -8.18
C GLN A 46 9.48 -1.79 -7.91
N PRO A 47 10.18 -2.55 -8.78
CA PRO A 47 10.36 -4.00 -8.60
C PRO A 47 11.14 -4.34 -7.31
N ASP A 48 12.04 -3.46 -6.88
CA ASP A 48 12.79 -3.60 -5.62
C ASP A 48 11.96 -3.29 -4.36
N PHE A 49 10.70 -2.88 -4.51
CA PHE A 49 9.84 -2.62 -3.37
C PHE A 49 9.50 -3.91 -2.61
N ASP A 50 9.89 -3.98 -1.34
CA ASP A 50 9.52 -5.05 -0.42
C ASP A 50 9.04 -4.47 0.92
N SER A 51 7.81 -4.84 1.33
CA SER A 51 7.19 -4.36 2.57
C SER A 51 7.98 -4.77 3.83
N ARG A 52 8.74 -5.86 3.75
CA ARG A 52 9.52 -6.43 4.85
C ARG A 52 10.74 -5.57 5.17
N LEU A 53 11.28 -4.84 4.18
CA LEU A 53 12.34 -3.86 4.41
C LEU A 53 11.90 -2.74 5.35
N TYR A 54 10.59 -2.54 5.49
CA TYR A 54 9.97 -1.53 6.35
C TYR A 54 9.30 -2.15 7.60
N GLY A 55 9.55 -3.43 7.90
CA GLY A 55 9.02 -4.11 9.08
C GLY A 55 7.59 -4.66 8.94
N TYR A 56 7.03 -4.70 7.72
CA TYR A 56 5.68 -5.20 7.47
C TYR A 56 5.70 -6.54 6.76
N LYS A 57 4.98 -7.53 7.31
CA LYS A 57 4.87 -8.87 6.71
C LYS A 57 4.09 -8.90 5.39
N LYS A 58 3.21 -7.92 5.19
CA LYS A 58 2.33 -7.82 4.02
C LYS A 58 2.16 -6.36 3.60
N LEU A 59 1.92 -6.16 2.31
CA LEU A 59 1.56 -4.84 1.76
C LEU A 59 0.32 -4.27 2.46
N SER A 60 -0.66 -5.11 2.78
CA SER A 60 -1.87 -4.71 3.53
C SER A 60 -1.56 -4.09 4.89
N ASP A 61 -0.60 -4.65 5.62
CA ASP A 61 -0.19 -4.12 6.93
C ASP A 61 0.53 -2.77 6.77
N LEU A 62 1.39 -2.65 5.76
CA LEU A 62 2.09 -1.41 5.45
C LEU A 62 1.13 -0.27 5.12
N VAL A 63 0.17 -0.49 4.24
CA VAL A 63 -0.79 0.57 3.84
C VAL A 63 -1.75 0.94 4.98
N ARG A 64 -2.13 -0.03 5.83
CA ARG A 64 -2.94 0.23 7.03
C ARG A 64 -2.16 1.03 8.07
N ALA A 65 -0.88 0.73 8.25
CA ALA A 65 -0.03 1.48 9.17
C ALA A 65 0.28 2.89 8.68
N LYS A 66 0.37 3.09 7.36
CA LYS A 66 0.58 4.40 6.72
C LYS A 66 -0.74 5.16 6.51
N SER A 67 -1.52 5.28 7.58
CA SER A 67 -2.86 5.89 7.55
C SER A 67 -2.88 7.40 7.28
N ASP A 68 -1.72 8.06 7.40
CA ASP A 68 -1.51 9.46 7.02
C ASP A 68 -1.45 9.65 5.50
N LEU A 69 -1.01 8.63 4.78
CA LEU A 69 -0.83 8.65 3.32
C LEU A 69 -1.97 7.95 2.60
N PHE A 70 -2.48 6.86 3.20
CA PHE A 70 -3.46 5.98 2.60
C PHE A 70 -4.72 5.91 3.45
N GLU A 71 -5.86 6.04 2.77
CA GLU A 71 -7.13 5.61 3.27
C GLU A 71 -7.35 4.16 2.86
N THR A 72 -7.80 3.33 3.79
CA THR A 72 -8.07 1.91 3.52
C THR A 72 -9.52 1.58 3.86
N GLN A 73 -10.16 0.77 3.01
CA GLN A 73 -11.54 0.37 3.20
C GLN A 73 -11.71 -1.11 2.81
N GLU A 74 -12.21 -1.91 3.74
CA GLU A 74 -12.56 -3.29 3.49
C GLU A 74 -13.99 -3.35 2.91
N ARG A 75 -14.14 -3.98 1.75
CA ARG A 75 -15.43 -4.18 1.08
C ARG A 75 -15.71 -5.67 0.98
N LYS A 76 -16.94 -6.10 1.27
CA LYS A 76 -17.33 -7.50 1.03
C LYS A 76 -17.29 -7.78 -0.47
N SER A 77 -16.66 -8.88 -0.87
CA SER A 77 -16.76 -9.31 -2.26
C SER A 77 -18.17 -9.85 -2.54
N PRO A 78 -18.79 -9.47 -3.66
CA PRO A 78 -20.05 -10.06 -4.06
C PRO A 78 -19.82 -11.54 -4.39
N GLY A 79 -20.36 -12.43 -3.55
CA GLY A 79 -20.31 -13.89 -3.76
C GLY A 79 -19.17 -14.64 -3.06
N GLY A 80 -18.38 -13.98 -2.20
CA GLY A 80 -17.29 -14.62 -1.46
C GLY A 80 -17.35 -14.41 0.05
N SER A 81 -16.67 -15.29 0.79
CA SER A 81 -16.54 -15.23 2.25
C SER A 81 -15.49 -14.22 2.73
N GLY A 82 -14.81 -13.52 1.80
CA GLY A 82 -13.66 -12.67 2.08
C GLY A 82 -13.93 -11.18 1.91
N ALA A 83 -13.34 -10.37 2.79
CA ALA A 83 -13.25 -8.93 2.59
C ALA A 83 -12.09 -8.60 1.64
N VAL A 84 -12.32 -7.64 0.77
CA VAL A 84 -11.37 -7.14 -0.21
C VAL A 84 -10.92 -5.75 0.24
N LEU A 85 -9.61 -5.54 0.35
CA LEU A 85 -9.06 -4.25 0.76
C LEU A 85 -8.94 -3.30 -0.43
N TYR A 86 -9.56 -2.14 -0.29
CA TYR A 86 -9.41 -1.00 -1.20
C TYR A 86 -8.59 0.10 -0.53
N ILE A 87 -7.85 0.84 -1.34
CA ILE A 87 -6.92 1.88 -0.89
C ILE A 87 -7.16 3.14 -1.71
N ARG A 88 -7.02 4.31 -1.09
CA ARG A 88 -7.10 5.63 -1.73
C ARG A 88 -6.04 6.56 -1.14
N SER A 89 -5.54 7.52 -1.91
CA SER A 89 -4.60 8.52 -1.40
C SER A 89 -5.30 9.50 -0.47
N LYS A 90 -4.71 9.77 0.69
CA LYS A 90 -5.10 10.87 1.59
C LYS A 90 -4.32 12.15 1.33
N VAL A 91 -3.18 12.03 0.66
CA VAL A 91 -2.33 13.17 0.32
C VAL A 91 -3.09 14.05 -0.67
N LYS A 92 -3.53 15.21 -0.16
CA LYS A 92 -4.00 16.31 -1.00
C LYS A 92 -2.74 16.92 -1.60
N ARG A 93 -2.56 16.83 -2.93
CA ARG A 93 -1.54 17.64 -3.59
C ARG A 93 -1.99 19.09 -3.44
N ASP A 94 -1.43 19.79 -2.45
CA ASP A 94 -1.48 21.25 -2.35
C ASP A 94 -0.51 21.86 -3.37
#